data_AF-A0A4Y2DUZ6-F1
#
_entry.id   AF-A0A4Y2DUZ6-F1
#
_cell.length_a   1.000
_cell.length_b   1.000
_cell.length_c   1.000
_cell.angle_alpha   90.00
_cell.angle_beta   90.00
_cell.angle_gamma   90.00
#
_symmetry.space_group_name_H-M   'P 1'
#
loop_
_entity.id
_entity.type
_entity.pdbx_description
1 polymer ?
#
loop_
_entity_poly.entity_id
_entity_poly.type
_entity_poly.pdbx_seq_one_letter_code
_entity_poly.pdbx_strand_id
1 'polypeptide(L)'
;MLKWIRRIRDRNYPISGTLMQEKAVEFSKTLGYPDFKASDGWLDKFKKRHSPTQKSICGESADVPEEVCDCWMQKIPEVLQEFSQQNIFNADVTGLFLKCLPTKTLAFKGDKCFGGKKSKQRITVLLCATMTGEEKLKILVIGKSKSPRCFKGIKSLEVK
;
A
#
# COMPACT_ATOMS: atom_id res chain seq x y z
N MET A 1 13.84 11.82 -19.12
CA MET A 1 13.31 10.84 -18.14
C MET A 1 12.94 11.44 -16.78
N LEU A 2 13.86 12.02 -16.01
CA LEU A 2 13.58 12.53 -14.64
C LEU A 2 12.47 13.59 -14.56
N LYS A 3 12.45 14.55 -15.50
CA LYS A 3 11.39 15.57 -15.57
C LYS A 3 9.99 14.96 -15.73
N TRP A 4 9.88 13.87 -16.49
CA TRP A 4 8.61 13.16 -16.67
C TRP A 4 8.21 12.42 -15.39
N ILE A 5 9.16 11.76 -14.71
CA ILE A 5 8.90 11.09 -13.43
C ILE A 5 8.35 12.09 -12.40
N ARG A 6 8.98 13.27 -12.26
CA ARG A 6 8.50 14.32 -11.36
C ARG A 6 7.08 14.74 -11.70
N ARG A 7 6.81 15.10 -12.97
CA ARG A 7 5.47 15.53 -13.42
C ARG A 7 4.36 14.50 -13.15
N ILE A 8 4.66 13.21 -13.29
CA ILE A 8 3.68 12.13 -13.02
C ILE A 8 3.48 11.95 -11.50
N ARG A 9 4.55 12.08 -10.71
CA ARG A 9 4.47 12.02 -9.25
C ARG A 9 3.81 13.24 -8.61
N ASP A 10 3.94 14.42 -9.19
CA ASP A 10 3.23 15.64 -8.76
C ASP A 10 1.69 15.47 -8.87
N ARG A 11 1.24 14.54 -9.73
CA ARG A 11 -0.17 14.14 -9.87
C ARG A 11 -0.52 12.88 -9.08
N ASN A 12 0.37 12.43 -8.20
CA ASN A 12 0.25 11.23 -7.38
C ASN A 12 0.08 9.89 -8.13
N TYR A 13 0.29 9.85 -9.45
CA TYR A 13 0.13 8.60 -10.20
C TYR A 13 1.26 7.60 -9.89
N PRO A 14 0.94 6.30 -9.76
CA PRO A 14 1.94 5.25 -9.58
C PRO A 14 2.76 5.09 -10.86
N ILE A 15 4.07 4.88 -10.70
CA ILE A 15 4.99 4.60 -11.81
C ILE A 15 5.57 3.22 -11.61
N SER A 16 5.26 2.28 -12.51
CA SER A 16 5.87 0.96 -12.54
C SER A 16 7.20 0.97 -13.31
N GLY A 17 8.02 -0.06 -13.09
CA GLY A 17 9.24 -0.27 -13.87
C GLY A 17 8.95 -0.42 -15.37
N THR A 18 7.90 -1.17 -15.72
CA THR A 18 7.46 -1.37 -17.11
C THR A 18 7.07 -0.06 -17.78
N LEU A 19 6.31 0.79 -17.08
CA LEU A 19 5.91 2.11 -17.60
C LEU A 19 7.13 3.02 -17.81
N MET A 20 8.14 2.93 -16.94
CA MET A 20 9.41 3.64 -17.15
C MET A 20 10.15 3.15 -18.40
N GLN A 21 10.16 1.84 -18.64
CA GLN A 21 10.83 1.25 -19.79
C GLN A 21 10.14 1.67 -21.10
N GLU A 22 8.81 1.59 -21.15
CA GLU A 22 8.01 2.05 -22.30
C GLU A 22 8.25 3.52 -22.61
N LYS A 23 8.19 4.38 -21.58
CA LYS A 23 8.42 5.82 -21.76
C LYS A 23 9.86 6.14 -22.18
N ALA A 24 10.83 5.36 -21.72
CA ALA A 24 12.23 5.53 -22.11
C ALA A 24 12.47 5.16 -23.58
N VAL A 25 11.80 4.13 -24.09
CA VAL A 25 11.81 3.77 -25.53
C VAL A 25 11.10 4.83 -26.37
N GLU A 26 9.99 5.38 -25.89
CA GLU A 26 9.32 6.49 -26.58
C GLU A 26 10.24 7.72 -26.68
N PHE A 27 10.88 8.11 -25.58
CA PHE A 27 11.83 9.22 -25.59
C PHE A 27 13.04 8.95 -26.48
N SER A 28 13.53 7.72 -26.53
CA SER A 28 14.70 7.42 -27.37
C SER A 28 14.37 7.58 -28.85
N LYS A 29 13.18 7.16 -29.30
CA LYS A 29 12.71 7.40 -30.66
C LYS A 29 12.63 8.90 -30.98
N THR A 30 12.02 9.70 -30.09
CA THR A 30 11.88 11.15 -30.29
C THR A 30 13.21 11.89 -30.26
N LEU A 31 14.18 11.40 -29.50
CA LEU A 31 15.51 12.00 -29.38
C LEU A 31 16.52 11.50 -30.44
N GLY A 32 16.09 10.64 -31.38
CA GLY A 32 16.95 10.16 -32.46
C GLY A 32 17.86 8.97 -32.09
N TYR A 33 17.51 8.23 -31.03
CA TYR A 33 18.21 7.02 -30.59
C TYR A 33 17.31 5.77 -30.73
N PRO A 34 17.04 5.30 -31.96
CA PRO A 34 16.10 4.19 -32.20
C PRO A 34 16.61 2.84 -31.66
N ASP A 35 17.93 2.65 -31.56
CA ASP A 35 18.54 1.40 -31.09
C ASP A 35 18.58 1.26 -29.56
N PHE A 36 18.17 2.30 -28.84
CA PHE A 36 18.13 2.27 -27.39
C PHE A 36 17.13 1.22 -26.89
N LYS A 37 17.59 0.35 -25.99
CA LYS A 37 16.75 -0.65 -25.33
C LYS A 37 16.64 -0.32 -23.85
N ALA A 38 15.41 -0.08 -23.39
CA ALA A 38 15.11 0.09 -21.97
C ALA A 38 15.09 -1.27 -21.25
N SER A 39 16.21 -2.00 -21.26
CA SER A 39 16.34 -3.31 -20.61
C SER A 39 16.21 -3.21 -19.09
N ASP A 40 16.02 -4.34 -18.43
CA ASP A 40 16.02 -4.40 -16.96
C ASP A 40 17.33 -3.89 -16.37
N GLY A 41 18.46 -4.20 -17.03
CA GLY A 41 19.77 -3.68 -16.63
C GLY A 41 19.90 -2.16 -16.77
N TRP A 42 19.25 -1.56 -17.77
CA TRP A 42 19.16 -0.10 -17.87
C TRP A 42 18.31 0.47 -16.72
N LEU A 43 17.14 -0.13 -16.46
CA LEU A 43 16.23 0.30 -15.40
C LEU A 43 16.90 0.24 -14.02
N ASP A 44 17.62 -0.84 -13.73
CA ASP A 44 18.35 -1.01 -12.47
C ASP A 44 19.48 0.02 -12.32
N LYS A 45 20.26 0.26 -13.37
CA LYS A 45 21.32 1.29 -13.36
C LYS A 45 20.72 2.69 -13.22
N PHE A 46 19.59 2.96 -13.88
CA PHE A 46 18.88 4.23 -13.77
C PHE A 46 18.37 4.46 -12.34
N LYS A 47 17.76 3.44 -11.72
CA LYS A 47 17.31 3.49 -10.32
C LYS A 47 18.47 3.72 -9.36
N LYS A 48 19.59 2.99 -9.52
CA LYS A 48 20.78 3.18 -8.67
C LYS A 48 21.40 4.57 -8.82
N ARG A 49 21.42 5.13 -10.02
CA ARG A 49 22.05 6.43 -10.30
C ARG A 49 21.23 7.63 -9.83
N HIS A 50 19.91 7.53 -9.88
CA HIS A 50 19.02 8.66 -9.61
C HIS A 50 18.12 8.48 -8.39
N SER A 51 18.28 7.36 -7.67
CA SER A 51 17.60 7.02 -6.42
C SER A 51 16.07 7.26 -6.37
N PRO A 52 15.28 6.93 -7.40
CA PRO A 52 13.84 6.86 -7.23
C PRO A 52 13.52 5.67 -6.30
N THR A 53 13.25 5.95 -5.03
CA THR A 53 12.91 4.92 -4.05
C THR A 53 11.50 4.38 -4.34
N GLN A 54 11.38 3.06 -4.42
CA GLN A 54 10.07 2.40 -4.48
C GLN A 54 9.41 2.50 -3.10
N LYS A 55 8.47 3.42 -2.95
CA LYS A 55 7.67 3.57 -1.73
C LYS A 55 6.33 2.85 -1.92
N SER A 56 5.84 2.21 -0.85
CA SER A 56 4.45 1.79 -0.79
C SER A 56 3.58 3.03 -0.78
N ILE A 57 2.59 3.10 -1.65
CA ILE A 57 1.59 4.17 -1.62
C ILE A 57 0.64 3.81 -0.47
N CYS A 58 0.66 4.58 0.60
CA CYS A 58 -0.34 4.49 1.65
C CYS A 58 -1.63 5.16 1.15
N GLY A 59 -2.76 4.46 1.23
CA GLY A 59 -4.03 4.95 0.69
C GLY A 59 -4.58 6.18 1.44
N GLU A 60 -4.23 6.32 2.71
CA GLU A 60 -4.80 7.32 3.63
C GLU A 60 -3.85 8.50 3.90
N SER A 61 -2.60 8.45 3.42
CA SER A 61 -1.58 9.46 3.74
C SER A 61 -1.83 10.84 3.11
N ALA A 62 -2.85 10.98 2.26
CA ALA A 62 -3.23 12.24 1.62
C ALA A 62 -4.60 12.77 2.08
N ASP A 63 -5.26 12.09 3.02
CA ASP A 63 -6.62 12.46 3.45
C ASP A 63 -6.62 13.63 4.44
N VAL A 64 -5.48 13.92 5.06
CA VAL A 64 -5.32 14.97 6.08
C VAL A 64 -4.16 15.89 5.69
N PRO A 65 -4.33 17.23 5.71
CA PRO A 65 -3.23 18.17 5.46
C PRO A 65 -2.08 17.98 6.45
N GLU A 66 -0.84 18.18 5.99
CA GLU A 66 0.36 18.00 6.81
C GLU A 66 0.35 18.95 8.02
N GLU A 67 -0.17 20.17 7.86
CA GLU A 67 -0.26 21.14 8.96
C GLU A 67 -1.20 20.66 10.09
N VAL A 68 -2.25 19.92 9.74
CA VAL A 68 -3.17 19.33 10.71
C VAL A 68 -2.49 18.19 11.46
N CYS A 69 -1.73 17.34 10.74
CA CYS A 69 -0.94 16.29 11.35
C CYS A 69 0.10 16.86 12.33
N ASP A 70 0.82 17.92 11.94
CA ASP A 70 1.82 18.58 12.79
C ASP A 70 1.20 19.18 14.05
N CYS A 71 0.04 19.84 13.91
CA CYS A 71 -0.70 20.38 15.05
C CYS A 71 -1.10 19.26 16.04
N TRP A 72 -1.60 18.13 15.54
CA TRP A 72 -1.96 17.00 16.39
C TRP A 72 -0.74 16.31 17.00
N MET A 73 0.39 16.24 16.31
CA MET A 73 1.63 15.70 16.87
C MET A 73 2.13 16.52 18.07
N GLN A 74 1.90 17.83 18.07
CA GLN A 74 2.22 18.69 19.22
C GLN A 74 1.18 18.55 20.36
N LYS A 75 -0.11 18.41 20.01
CA LYS A 75 -1.21 18.37 20.97
C LYS A 75 -1.40 17.03 21.67
N ILE A 76 -1.14 15.91 20.99
CA ILE A 76 -1.36 14.57 21.55
C ILE A 76 -0.58 14.35 22.85
N PRO A 77 0.73 14.68 22.95
CA PRO A 77 1.46 14.51 24.20
C PRO A 77 0.84 15.26 25.38
N GLU A 78 0.29 16.46 25.17
CA GLU A 78 -0.38 17.24 26.22
C GLU A 78 -1.65 16.52 26.71
N VAL A 79 -2.48 16.02 25.79
CA VAL A 79 -3.70 15.27 26.15
C VAL A 79 -3.37 13.96 26.84
N LEU A 80 -2.32 13.25 26.39
CA LEU A 80 -1.93 11.97 26.96
C LEU A 80 -1.33 12.09 28.36
N GLN A 81 -0.79 13.26 28.76
CA GLN A 81 -0.26 13.47 30.11
C GLN A 81 -1.32 13.37 31.21
N GLU A 82 -2.60 13.58 30.88
CA GLU A 82 -3.72 13.44 31.83
C GLU A 82 -4.03 11.97 32.18
N PHE A 83 -3.47 11.02 31.43
CA PHE A 83 -3.74 9.59 31.58
C PHE A 83 -2.47 8.81 31.91
N SER A 84 -2.60 7.78 32.75
CA SER A 84 -1.51 6.81 32.90
C SER A 84 -1.33 6.01 31.61
N GLN A 85 -0.11 5.55 31.34
CA GLN A 85 0.20 4.76 30.13
C GLN A 85 -0.63 3.46 30.05
N GLN A 86 -1.06 2.92 31.18
CA GLN A 86 -1.93 1.74 31.27
C GLN A 86 -3.38 2.05 30.84
N ASN A 87 -3.80 3.31 30.90
CA ASN A 87 -5.15 3.75 30.53
C ASN A 87 -5.21 4.34 29.11
N ILE A 88 -4.08 4.39 28.39
CA ILE A 88 -4.02 4.84 26.99
C ILE A 88 -4.12 3.62 26.10
N PHE A 89 -5.24 3.49 25.37
CA PHE A 89 -5.46 2.40 24.44
C PHE A 89 -5.34 2.88 23.00
N ASN A 90 -4.65 2.09 22.17
CA ASN A 90 -4.71 2.22 20.73
C ASN A 90 -5.54 1.08 20.14
N ALA A 91 -6.45 1.40 19.23
CA ALA A 91 -7.31 0.42 18.58
C ALA A 91 -7.29 0.62 17.06
N ASP A 92 -7.13 -0.47 16.32
CA ASP A 92 -7.10 -0.44 14.85
C ASP A 92 -7.78 -1.66 14.23
N VAL A 93 -8.34 -1.46 13.04
CA VAL A 93 -9.10 -2.46 12.27
C VAL A 93 -8.22 -3.03 11.17
N THR A 94 -7.98 -4.33 11.22
CA THR A 94 -7.17 -5.02 10.20
C THR A 94 -7.88 -6.23 9.59
N GLY A 95 -7.46 -6.61 8.39
CA GLY A 95 -7.93 -7.80 7.71
C GLY A 95 -7.08 -9.02 8.05
N LEU A 96 -7.64 -10.01 8.73
CA LEU A 96 -6.99 -11.30 8.98
C LEU A 96 -7.32 -12.29 7.86
N PHE A 97 -6.29 -12.73 7.13
CA PHE A 97 -6.44 -13.68 6.03
C PHE A 97 -6.31 -15.13 6.53
N LEU A 98 -7.43 -15.85 6.60
CA LEU A 98 -7.50 -17.20 7.17
C LEU A 98 -6.89 -18.29 6.28
N LYS A 99 -6.78 -18.06 4.96
CA LYS A 99 -6.34 -19.07 3.97
C LYS A 99 -5.26 -18.55 3.03
N CYS A 100 -4.43 -17.61 3.48
CA CYS A 100 -3.31 -17.14 2.69
C CYS A 100 -2.19 -18.20 2.66
N LEU A 101 -2.04 -18.89 1.53
CA LEU A 101 -0.89 -19.74 1.28
C LEU A 101 0.39 -18.90 1.12
N PRO A 102 1.57 -19.45 1.45
CA PRO A 102 2.86 -18.83 1.18
C PRO A 102 3.00 -18.41 -0.28
N THR A 103 3.66 -17.27 -0.50
CA THR A 103 3.90 -16.76 -1.86
C THR A 103 5.06 -17.47 -2.57
N LYS A 104 5.86 -18.21 -1.82
CA LYS A 104 7.06 -18.91 -2.29
C LYS A 104 7.00 -20.36 -1.81
N THR A 105 7.42 -21.27 -2.68
CA THR A 105 7.62 -22.68 -2.36
C THR A 105 9.03 -23.07 -2.77
N LEU A 106 9.58 -24.11 -2.13
CA LEU A 106 10.76 -24.78 -2.65
C LEU A 106 10.32 -25.59 -3.88
N ALA A 107 11.04 -25.43 -4.99
CA ALA A 107 10.82 -26.15 -6.23
C ALA A 107 12.17 -26.61 -6.78
N PHE A 108 12.22 -27.81 -7.37
CA PHE A 108 13.45 -28.32 -7.94
C PHE A 108 13.76 -27.64 -9.28
N LYS A 109 15.05 -27.64 -9.65
CA LYS A 109 15.51 -27.00 -10.88
C LYS A 109 14.92 -27.74 -12.09
N GLY A 110 14.06 -27.04 -12.83
CA GLY A 110 13.37 -27.58 -14.02
C GLY A 110 11.86 -27.77 -13.83
N ASP A 111 11.37 -27.72 -12.60
CA ASP A 111 9.94 -27.86 -12.32
C ASP A 111 9.17 -26.62 -12.76
N LYS A 112 8.05 -26.85 -13.47
CA LYS A 112 7.09 -25.79 -13.73
C LYS A 112 6.29 -25.53 -12.45
N CYS A 113 6.66 -24.46 -11.74
CA CYS A 113 5.96 -24.03 -10.54
C CYS A 113 4.74 -23.18 -10.91
N PHE A 114 3.56 -23.79 -11.00
CA PHE A 114 2.31 -23.07 -11.21
C PHE A 114 1.69 -22.67 -9.86
N GLY A 115 1.43 -21.38 -9.67
CA GLY A 115 0.76 -20.88 -8.47
C GLY A 115 -0.76 -21.01 -8.57
N GLY A 116 -1.42 -21.35 -7.45
CA GLY A 116 -2.86 -21.24 -7.32
C GLY A 116 -3.31 -19.80 -7.02
N LYS A 117 -4.59 -19.49 -7.27
CA LYS A 117 -5.19 -18.22 -6.86
C LYS A 117 -5.24 -18.16 -5.33
N LYS A 118 -4.55 -17.17 -4.73
CA LYS A 118 -4.63 -16.96 -3.28
C LYS A 118 -6.07 -16.72 -2.86
N SER A 119 -6.50 -17.42 -1.81
CA SER A 119 -7.79 -17.14 -1.20
C SER A 119 -7.78 -15.72 -0.66
N LYS A 120 -8.76 -14.92 -1.09
CA LYS A 120 -9.00 -13.56 -0.57
C LYS A 120 -9.97 -13.57 0.62
N GLN A 121 -10.26 -14.75 1.19
CA GLN A 121 -11.08 -14.85 2.40
C GLN A 121 -10.34 -14.16 3.55
N ARG A 122 -10.88 -13.03 3.96
CA ARG A 122 -10.43 -12.24 5.11
C ARG A 122 -11.59 -12.02 6.06
N ILE A 123 -11.31 -12.12 7.35
CA ILE A 123 -12.19 -11.58 8.39
C ILE A 123 -11.63 -10.23 8.81
N THR A 124 -12.51 -9.30 9.17
CA THR A 124 -12.09 -8.00 9.67
C THR A 124 -12.07 -8.10 11.19
N VAL A 125 -10.99 -7.69 11.83
CA VAL A 125 -10.84 -7.75 13.28
C VAL A 125 -10.45 -6.37 13.81
N LEU A 126 -11.00 -6.02 14.97
CA LEU A 126 -10.53 -4.90 15.78
C LEU A 126 -9.54 -5.44 16.80
N LEU A 127 -8.34 -4.86 16.79
CA LEU A 127 -7.30 -5.09 17.78
C LEU A 127 -7.22 -3.85 18.67
N CYS A 128 -7.05 -4.05 19.97
CA CYS A 128 -6.88 -2.96 20.91
C CYS A 128 -5.92 -3.37 22.01
N ALA A 129 -4.96 -2.49 22.33
CA ALA A 129 -3.96 -2.72 23.36
C ALA A 129 -3.58 -1.41 24.04
N THR A 130 -3.10 -1.51 25.28
CA THR A 130 -2.56 -0.36 26.00
C THR A 130 -1.25 0.12 25.40
N MET A 131 -0.86 1.36 25.71
CA MET A 131 0.42 1.93 25.32
C MET A 131 1.62 1.11 25.84
N THR A 132 1.49 0.51 27.03
CA THR A 132 2.49 -0.42 27.60
C THR A 132 2.49 -1.80 26.92
N GLY A 133 1.38 -2.17 26.27
CA GLY A 133 1.17 -3.49 25.68
C GLY A 133 0.86 -4.59 26.70
N GLU A 134 0.73 -4.25 27.99
CA GLU A 134 0.41 -5.18 29.07
C GLU A 134 -1.01 -5.73 28.96
N GLU A 135 -1.98 -4.84 28.72
CA GLU A 135 -3.37 -5.23 28.50
C GLU A 135 -3.70 -5.22 27.00
N LYS A 136 -4.28 -6.34 26.56
CA LYS A 136 -4.76 -6.54 25.19
C LYS A 136 -6.21 -6.94 25.28
N LEU A 137 -7.10 -6.13 24.71
CA LEU A 137 -8.50 -6.49 24.67
C LEU A 137 -8.71 -7.71 23.78
N LYS A 138 -9.74 -8.49 24.10
CA LYS A 138 -10.13 -9.65 23.30
C LYS A 138 -10.40 -9.21 21.86
N ILE A 139 -9.82 -9.93 20.90
CA ILE A 139 -9.99 -9.66 19.47
C ILE A 139 -11.49 -9.69 19.13
N LEU A 140 -11.99 -8.60 18.55
CA LEU A 140 -13.38 -8.49 18.13
C LEU A 140 -13.47 -8.74 16.62
N VAL A 141 -14.34 -9.66 16.22
CA VAL A 141 -14.61 -9.93 14.81
C VAL A 141 -15.67 -8.96 14.31
N ILE A 142 -15.30 -8.13 13.34
CA ILE A 142 -16.22 -7.21 12.67
C ILE A 142 -16.86 -7.96 11.50
N GLY A 143 -18.18 -8.13 11.59
CA GLY A 143 -19.00 -8.68 10.52
C GLY A 143 -19.07 -7.77 9.30
N LYS A 144 -19.67 -8.26 8.22
CA LYS A 144 -19.96 -7.42 7.06
C LYS A 144 -21.00 -6.36 7.45
N SER A 145 -20.81 -5.13 6.99
CA SER A 145 -21.81 -4.08 7.15
C SER A 145 -23.14 -4.54 6.54
N LYS A 146 -24.26 -4.34 7.27
CA LYS A 146 -25.61 -4.61 6.78
C LYS A 146 -25.95 -3.79 5.52
N SER A 147 -25.40 -2.58 5.42
CA SER A 147 -25.61 -1.65 4.30
C SER A 147 -24.28 -1.01 3.90
N PRO A 148 -23.44 -1.68 3.08
CA PRO A 148 -22.13 -1.17 2.72
C PRO A 148 -22.24 0.16 1.97
N ARG A 149 -21.41 1.15 2.35
CA ARG A 149 -21.43 2.51 1.77
C ARG A 149 -21.21 2.52 0.26
N CYS A 150 -20.42 1.58 -0.28
CA CYS A 150 -20.21 1.43 -1.72
C CYS A 150 -21.48 1.05 -2.52
N PHE A 151 -22.54 0.62 -1.85
CA PHE A 151 -23.85 0.33 -2.45
C PHE A 151 -24.91 1.39 -2.13
N LYS A 152 -24.51 2.53 -1.53
CA LYS A 152 -25.44 3.63 -1.25
C LYS A 152 -25.99 4.20 -2.56
N GLY A 153 -27.30 4.07 -2.78
CA GLY A 153 -27.99 4.52 -3.99
C GLY A 153 -28.11 3.47 -5.11
N ILE A 154 -27.53 2.28 -4.93
CA ILE A 154 -27.67 1.18 -5.90
C ILE A 154 -28.92 0.36 -5.51
N LYS A 155 -29.96 0.42 -6.34
CA LYS A 155 -31.26 -0.24 -6.09
C LYS A 155 -31.26 -1.73 -6.43
N SER A 156 -30.45 -2.17 -7.39
CA SER A 156 -30.19 -3.58 -7.69
C SER A 156 -28.78 -3.74 -8.24
N LEU A 157 -28.18 -4.90 -7.95
CA LEU A 157 -26.95 -5.35 -8.59
C LEU A 157 -27.36 -6.48 -9.53
N GLU A 158 -27.08 -6.35 -10.82
CA GLU A 158 -27.19 -7.48 -11.73
C GLU A 158 -26.14 -8.52 -11.35
N VAL A 159 -26.60 -9.65 -10.84
CA VAL A 159 -25.76 -10.81 -10.58
C VAL A 159 -25.81 -11.67 -11.85
N LYS A 160 -24.67 -11.79 -12.53
CA LYS A 160 -24.48 -12.78 -13.60
C LYS A 160 -24.34 -14.19 -13.02
#